data_AF-A0A4R6WRJ6-F1
#
_entry.id   AF-A0A4R6WRJ6-F1
#
_cell.length_a   1.000
_cell.length_b   1.000
_cell.length_c   1.000
_cell.angle_alpha   90.00
_cell.angle_beta   90.00
_cell.angle_gamma   90.00
#
_symmetry.space_group_name_H-M   'P 1'
#
loop_
_entity.id
_entity.type
_entity.pdbx_description
1 polymer ?
#
loop_
_entity_poly.entity_id
_entity_poly.type
_entity_poly.pdbx_seq_one_letter_code
_entity_poly.pdbx_strand_id
1 'polypeptide(L)'
;MNFNHLAKSCYAPMREARRLDKSISMTIWIIMKLILFFTLALTLQASADALGQRVSLSAKNQSLKQVLKELRKQSRYSFIYQDKDLESVKRINLKVDEQEILEVLPRLFNDLPLTYTVNGRIISIQEKKDPILPKSKIEMTQYEDPKTKDLIIEGRVIDAETKEPLEGVTIEYLDFGVMTQTDKFGRYRLLIPQNNGGNK
;
A
#
# COMPACT_ATOMS: atom_id res chain seq x y z
N MET A 1 40.42 48.22 75.36
CA MET A 1 39.42 47.33 74.72
C MET A 1 38.82 48.05 73.52
N ASN A 2 39.04 47.58 72.29
CA ASN A 2 38.27 48.07 71.15
C ASN A 2 38.14 46.99 70.07
N PHE A 3 36.90 46.79 69.62
CA PHE A 3 36.31 45.56 69.07
C PHE A 3 36.51 45.39 67.55
N ASN A 4 37.66 45.76 66.98
CA ASN A 4 37.81 45.88 65.52
C ASN A 4 38.50 44.69 64.81
N HIS A 5 38.80 43.60 65.51
CA HIS A 5 39.57 42.49 64.93
C HIS A 5 38.73 41.28 64.47
N LEU A 6 37.40 41.28 64.70
CA LEU A 6 36.54 40.12 64.40
C LEU A 6 35.69 40.25 63.13
N ALA A 7 35.69 41.41 62.46
CA ALA A 7 34.86 41.61 61.26
C ALA A 7 35.55 41.25 59.93
N LYS A 8 36.85 40.94 59.92
CA LYS A 8 37.59 40.64 58.67
C LYS A 8 37.69 39.16 58.33
N SER A 9 37.25 38.25 59.21
CA SER A 9 37.33 36.80 58.95
C SER A 9 36.07 36.19 58.32
N CYS A 10 35.03 36.98 58.05
CA CYS A 10 33.74 36.45 57.59
C CYS A 10 33.25 37.09 56.28
N TYR A 11 34.13 37.24 55.28
CA TYR A 11 33.73 37.66 53.93
C TYR A 11 34.66 37.09 52.85
N ALA A 12 34.74 35.76 52.76
CA ALA A 12 35.16 35.05 51.54
C ALA A 12 34.61 33.63 51.68
N PRO A 13 33.68 33.15 50.82
CA PRO A 13 33.97 32.96 49.40
C PRO A 13 32.75 33.20 48.47
N MET A 14 32.87 34.11 47.49
CA MET A 14 31.80 34.27 46.47
C MET A 14 32.33 34.48 45.05
N ARG A 15 33.56 34.02 44.77
CA ARG A 15 34.15 34.04 43.42
C ARG A 15 34.30 32.66 42.77
N GLU A 16 34.27 31.54 43.50
CA GLU A 16 34.27 30.19 42.89
C GLU A 16 32.90 29.77 42.32
N ALA A 17 31.77 30.16 42.94
CA ALA A 17 30.43 29.73 42.50
C ALA A 17 30.09 30.18 41.06
N ARG A 18 30.68 31.28 40.58
CA ARG A 18 30.41 31.85 39.26
C ARG A 18 31.15 31.16 38.12
N ARG A 19 32.23 30.42 38.40
CA ARG A 19 32.96 29.62 37.38
C ARG A 19 32.31 28.26 37.16
N LEU A 20 31.72 27.68 38.21
CA LEU A 20 31.05 26.38 38.14
C LEU A 20 29.77 26.44 37.30
N ASP A 21 28.99 27.52 37.43
CA ASP A 21 27.75 27.72 36.65
C ASP A 21 28.01 27.80 35.13
N LYS A 22 29.06 28.51 34.70
CA LYS A 22 29.42 28.64 33.29
C LYS A 22 29.92 27.31 32.68
N SER A 23 30.64 26.51 33.48
CA SER A 23 31.08 25.17 33.08
C SER A 23 29.92 24.19 32.99
N ILE A 24 28.95 24.27 33.91
CA ILE A 24 27.76 23.43 33.93
C ILE A 24 26.86 23.77 32.74
N SER A 25 26.67 25.06 32.43
CA SER A 25 25.91 25.51 31.26
C SER A 25 26.49 25.01 29.92
N MET A 26 27.82 25.03 29.75
CA MET A 26 28.48 24.48 28.57
C MET A 26 28.25 22.96 28.44
N THR A 27 28.41 22.22 29.54
CA THR A 27 28.20 20.77 29.54
C THR A 27 26.75 20.41 29.25
N ILE A 28 25.79 21.17 29.79
CA ILE A 28 24.35 21.01 29.49
C ILE A 28 24.08 21.23 28.00
N TRP A 29 24.69 22.24 27.39
CA TRP A 29 24.51 22.52 25.96
C TRP A 29 25.06 21.40 25.07
N ILE A 30 26.19 20.80 25.45
CA ILE A 30 26.77 19.63 24.75
C ILE A 30 25.86 18.41 24.93
N ILE A 31 25.35 18.16 26.14
CA ILE A 31 24.45 17.03 26.43
C ILE A 31 23.14 17.17 25.64
N MET A 32 22.55 18.36 25.56
CA MET A 32 21.31 18.57 24.78
C MET A 32 21.50 18.25 23.30
N LYS A 33 22.64 18.63 22.71
CA LYS A 33 22.98 18.33 21.32
C LYS A 33 23.24 16.83 21.12
N LEU A 34 23.88 16.18 22.10
CA LEU A 34 24.13 14.73 22.06
C LEU A 34 22.83 13.93 22.14
N ILE A 35 21.91 14.32 23.03
CA ILE A 35 20.59 13.70 23.17
C ILE A 35 19.80 13.89 21.88
N LEU A 36 19.77 15.10 21.31
CA LEU A 36 19.10 15.37 20.03
C LEU A 36 19.68 14.53 18.89
N PHE A 37 21.00 14.36 18.84
CA PHE A 37 21.66 13.53 17.84
C PHE A 37 21.30 12.05 18.01
N PHE A 38 21.33 11.54 19.24
CA PHE A 38 20.95 10.15 19.52
C PHE A 38 19.47 9.88 19.26
N THR A 39 18.56 10.78 19.63
CA THR A 39 17.13 10.62 19.36
C THR A 39 16.86 10.63 17.86
N LEU A 40 17.48 11.54 17.10
CA LEU A 40 17.37 11.56 15.65
C LEU A 40 17.90 10.26 15.02
N ALA A 41 19.07 9.79 15.46
CA ALA A 41 19.66 8.53 14.99
C ALA A 41 18.77 7.31 15.29
N LEU A 42 18.18 7.24 16.48
CA LEU A 42 17.27 6.15 16.86
C LEU A 42 15.97 6.17 16.04
N THR A 43 15.41 7.36 15.78
CA THR A 43 14.21 7.49 14.93
C THR A 43 14.49 7.17 13.46
N LEU A 44 15.71 7.39 12.98
CA LEU A 44 16.13 6.95 11.64
C LEU A 44 16.22 5.42 11.53
N GLN A 45 16.69 4.71 12.57
CA GLN A 45 16.65 3.25 12.60
C GLN A 45 15.22 2.70 12.68
N ALA A 46 14.32 3.38 13.40
CA ALA A 46 12.91 3.01 13.50
C ALA A 46 12.12 3.21 12.20
N SER A 47 12.70 3.87 11.19
CA SER A 47 12.08 4.07 9.87
C SER A 47 12.27 2.87 8.92
N ALA A 48 12.97 1.81 9.35
CA ALA A 48 13.16 0.57 8.58
C ALA A 48 12.18 -0.56 8.95
N ASP A 49 11.41 -0.43 10.04
CA ASP A 49 10.36 -1.40 10.41
C ASP A 49 9.04 -1.21 9.63
N ALA A 50 9.04 -0.27 8.68
CA ALA A 50 8.01 -0.16 7.65
C ALA A 50 8.23 -1.10 6.45
N LEU A 51 9.34 -1.87 6.46
CA LEU A 51 9.64 -2.90 5.47
C LEU A 51 9.01 -4.23 5.92
N GLY A 52 8.42 -4.96 4.98
CA GLY A 52 7.39 -5.96 5.23
C GLY A 52 7.78 -7.06 6.23
N GLN A 53 6.77 -7.66 6.86
CA GLN A 53 7.00 -8.80 7.73
C GLN A 53 7.61 -9.96 6.94
N ARG A 54 8.76 -10.43 7.42
CA ARG A 54 9.48 -11.57 6.84
C ARG A 54 8.76 -12.86 7.18
N VAL A 55 8.62 -13.73 6.19
CA VAL A 55 7.97 -15.03 6.32
C VAL A 55 8.90 -16.11 5.75
N SER A 56 8.95 -17.25 6.44
CA SER A 56 9.64 -18.46 5.98
C SER A 56 8.60 -19.57 5.84
N LEU A 57 8.44 -20.06 4.62
CA LEU A 57 7.42 -21.04 4.26
C LEU A 57 8.05 -22.14 3.39
N SER A 58 7.85 -23.38 3.81
CA SER A 58 8.22 -24.56 3.01
C SER A 58 6.97 -25.38 2.70
N ALA A 59 6.26 -24.98 1.66
CA ALA A 59 5.08 -25.69 1.18
C ALA A 59 5.49 -26.69 0.08
N LYS A 60 5.35 -27.99 0.36
CA LYS A 60 5.54 -29.07 -0.63
C LYS A 60 4.24 -29.86 -0.75
N ASN A 61 3.59 -29.74 -1.90
CA ASN A 61 2.34 -30.40 -2.25
C ASN A 61 1.19 -30.08 -1.28
N GLN A 62 1.16 -28.84 -0.77
CA GLN A 62 0.16 -28.37 0.17
C GLN A 62 -1.01 -27.70 -0.55
N SER A 63 -2.18 -27.66 0.10
CA SER A 63 -3.31 -26.88 -0.41
C SER A 63 -3.07 -25.39 -0.21
N LEU A 64 -3.58 -24.55 -1.12
CA LEU A 64 -3.47 -23.09 -1.00
C LEU A 64 -4.07 -22.60 0.33
N LYS A 65 -5.14 -23.23 0.81
CA LYS A 65 -5.75 -22.93 2.13
C LYS A 65 -4.78 -23.14 3.30
N GLN A 66 -3.95 -24.19 3.28
CA GLN A 66 -2.94 -24.43 4.31
C GLN A 66 -1.81 -23.39 4.22
N VAL A 67 -1.33 -23.11 3.01
CA VAL A 67 -0.30 -22.10 2.76
C VAL A 67 -0.73 -20.73 3.24
N LEU A 68 -1.93 -20.27 2.87
CA LEU A 68 -2.47 -18.98 3.32
C LEU A 68 -2.67 -18.93 4.83
N LYS A 69 -3.01 -20.06 5.47
CA LYS A 69 -3.14 -20.14 6.94
C LYS A 69 -1.79 -20.01 7.63
N GLU A 70 -0.74 -20.61 7.09
CA GLU A 70 0.63 -20.46 7.60
C GLU A 70 1.14 -19.02 7.39
N LEU A 71 0.93 -18.45 6.20
CA LEU A 71 1.26 -17.06 5.92
C LEU A 71 0.50 -16.10 6.85
N ARG A 72 -0.78 -16.35 7.15
CA ARG A 72 -1.56 -15.56 8.12
C ARG A 72 -1.05 -15.67 9.56
N LYS A 73 -0.40 -16.78 9.94
CA LYS A 73 0.18 -16.92 11.28
C LYS A 73 1.48 -16.13 11.41
N GLN A 74 2.27 -16.08 10.35
CA GLN A 74 3.57 -15.41 10.35
C GLN A 74 3.44 -13.92 9.98
N SER A 75 2.47 -13.57 9.15
CA SER A 75 2.16 -12.21 8.73
C SER A 75 0.90 -11.70 9.43
N ARG A 76 0.92 -10.45 9.91
CA ARG A 76 -0.22 -9.70 10.48
C ARG A 76 -1.24 -9.30 9.40
N TYR A 77 -1.17 -9.91 8.22
CA TYR A 77 -2.11 -9.71 7.13
C TYR A 77 -3.31 -10.66 7.26
N SER A 78 -4.48 -10.18 6.88
CA SER A 78 -5.71 -10.96 6.84
C SER A 78 -6.05 -11.32 5.40
N PHE A 79 -6.28 -12.60 5.12
CA PHE A 79 -6.62 -13.10 3.80
C PHE A 79 -8.14 -13.33 3.71
N ILE A 80 -8.78 -12.75 2.71
CA ILE A 80 -10.21 -12.93 2.41
C ILE A 80 -10.33 -13.61 1.06
N TYR A 81 -11.13 -14.67 1.00
CA TYR A 81 -11.32 -15.51 -0.18
C TYR A 81 -12.68 -16.23 -0.08
N GLN A 82 -13.23 -16.66 -1.21
CA GLN A 82 -14.38 -17.56 -1.25
C GLN A 82 -13.88 -19.01 -1.36
N ASP A 83 -14.45 -19.95 -0.59
CA ASP A 83 -13.97 -21.34 -0.57
C ASP A 83 -13.98 -21.98 -1.98
N LYS A 84 -14.98 -21.65 -2.81
CA LYS A 84 -15.07 -22.09 -4.21
C LYS A 84 -13.88 -21.67 -5.08
N ASP A 85 -13.25 -20.53 -4.80
CA ASP A 85 -12.12 -20.01 -5.59
C ASP A 85 -10.83 -20.76 -5.26
N LEU A 86 -10.76 -21.42 -4.10
CA LEU A 86 -9.60 -22.22 -3.67
C LEU A 86 -9.71 -23.69 -4.06
N GLU A 87 -10.92 -24.21 -4.29
CA GLU A 87 -11.15 -25.60 -4.67
C GLU A 87 -10.67 -25.91 -6.09
N SER A 88 -10.65 -24.91 -6.97
CA SER A 88 -10.16 -25.04 -8.35
C SER A 88 -8.63 -25.05 -8.46
N VAL A 89 -7.91 -24.80 -7.36
CA VAL A 89 -6.45 -24.62 -7.36
C VAL A 89 -5.71 -25.93 -7.13
N LYS A 90 -4.73 -26.20 -8.01
CA LYS A 90 -3.78 -27.31 -7.87
C LYS A 90 -2.90 -27.15 -6.62
N ARG A 91 -2.33 -28.26 -6.14
CA ARG A 91 -1.40 -28.24 -5.00
C ARG A 91 -0.17 -27.38 -5.29
N ILE A 92 0.27 -26.66 -4.27
CA ILE A 92 1.32 -25.64 -4.38
C ILE A 92 2.64 -26.20 -3.86
N ASN A 93 3.70 -25.90 -4.59
CA ASN A 93 5.09 -26.11 -4.21
C ASN A 93 5.78 -24.74 -4.15
N LEU A 94 6.01 -24.23 -2.95
CA LEU A 94 6.68 -22.94 -2.75
C LEU A 94 7.64 -23.05 -1.57
N LYS A 95 8.91 -22.72 -1.82
CA LYS A 95 9.94 -22.60 -0.78
C LYS A 95 10.42 -21.17 -0.72
N VAL A 96 10.26 -20.56 0.43
CA VAL A 96 10.57 -19.17 0.71
C VAL A 96 11.29 -19.14 2.05
N ASP A 97 12.39 -18.41 2.11
CA ASP A 97 13.15 -18.23 3.35
C ASP A 97 13.44 -16.74 3.57
N GLU A 98 12.98 -16.21 4.71
CA GLU A 98 13.17 -14.84 5.18
C GLU A 98 12.81 -13.73 4.16
N GLN A 99 11.76 -13.95 3.35
CA GLN A 99 11.30 -12.98 2.36
C GLN A 99 10.13 -12.15 2.86
N GLU A 100 9.97 -10.94 2.32
CA GLU A 100 8.81 -10.12 2.62
C GLU A 100 7.53 -10.71 2.03
N ILE A 101 6.43 -10.67 2.78
CA ILE A 101 5.13 -11.17 2.31
C ILE A 101 4.69 -10.59 0.95
N LEU A 102 5.04 -9.33 0.66
CA LEU A 102 4.76 -8.66 -0.61
C LEU A 102 5.55 -9.25 -1.78
N GLU A 103 6.72 -9.82 -1.54
CA GLU A 103 7.51 -10.53 -2.56
C GLU A 103 7.05 -11.98 -2.73
N VAL A 104 6.48 -12.57 -1.67
CA VAL A 104 6.00 -13.95 -1.67
C VAL A 104 4.66 -14.08 -2.39
N LEU A 105 3.75 -13.12 -2.21
CA LEU A 105 2.45 -13.07 -2.89
C LEU A 105 2.54 -13.24 -4.41
N PRO A 106 3.32 -12.44 -5.17
CA PRO A 106 3.39 -12.59 -6.62
C PRO A 106 3.96 -13.95 -7.01
N ARG A 107 4.91 -14.51 -6.25
CA ARG A 107 5.44 -15.86 -6.51
C ARG A 107 4.39 -16.95 -6.27
N LEU A 108 3.57 -16.80 -5.23
CA LEU A 108 2.48 -17.73 -4.90
C LEU A 108 1.40 -17.71 -5.98
N PHE A 109 1.04 -16.52 -6.49
CA PHE A 109 -0.06 -16.35 -7.45
C PHE A 109 0.36 -16.46 -8.93
N ASN A 110 1.65 -16.48 -9.26
CA ASN A 110 2.12 -16.54 -10.66
C ASN A 110 1.68 -17.81 -11.40
N ASP A 111 1.70 -18.95 -10.71
CA ASP A 111 1.33 -20.26 -11.27
C ASP A 111 -0.15 -20.62 -11.05
N LEU A 112 -0.95 -19.67 -10.54
CA LEU A 112 -2.34 -19.88 -10.18
C LEU A 112 -3.29 -19.06 -11.07
N PRO A 113 -4.48 -19.59 -11.40
CA PRO A 113 -5.54 -18.83 -12.07
C PRO A 113 -6.25 -17.88 -11.08
N LEU A 114 -5.52 -17.27 -10.16
CA LEU A 114 -6.04 -16.41 -9.09
C LEU A 114 -5.30 -15.07 -9.10
N THR A 115 -6.03 -13.99 -8.78
CA THR A 115 -5.49 -12.64 -8.58
C THR A 115 -5.68 -12.23 -7.12
N TYR A 116 -4.80 -11.36 -6.63
CA TYR A 116 -4.90 -10.79 -5.30
C TYR A 116 -4.90 -9.26 -5.35
N THR A 117 -5.62 -8.64 -4.41
CA THR A 117 -5.65 -7.19 -4.20
C THR A 117 -5.28 -6.90 -2.75
N VAL A 118 -4.31 -6.01 -2.55
CA VAL A 118 -3.86 -5.59 -1.21
C VAL A 118 -4.54 -4.28 -0.83
N ASN A 119 -5.40 -4.33 0.19
CA ASN A 119 -6.07 -3.17 0.77
C ASN A 119 -5.60 -2.99 2.22
N GLY A 120 -4.51 -2.24 2.38
CA GLY A 120 -3.87 -2.04 3.69
C GLY A 120 -3.35 -3.36 4.27
N ARG A 121 -4.00 -3.86 5.34
CA ARG A 121 -3.65 -5.15 5.99
C ARG A 121 -4.51 -6.33 5.52
N ILE A 122 -5.41 -6.11 4.58
CA ILE A 122 -6.32 -7.14 4.05
C ILE A 122 -5.91 -7.49 2.62
N ILE A 123 -5.76 -8.79 2.35
CA ILE A 123 -5.46 -9.34 1.02
C ILE A 123 -6.70 -10.08 0.54
N SER A 124 -7.37 -9.54 -0.48
CA SER A 124 -8.52 -10.19 -1.12
C SER A 124 -8.03 -11.03 -2.29
N ILE A 125 -8.43 -12.30 -2.33
CA ILE A 125 -8.10 -13.25 -3.38
C ILE A 125 -9.36 -13.54 -4.20
N GLN A 126 -9.24 -13.48 -5.51
CA GLN A 126 -10.34 -13.66 -6.46
C GLN A 126 -9.87 -14.46 -7.68
N GLU A 127 -10.79 -15.14 -8.36
CA GLU A 127 -10.48 -15.83 -9.60
C GLU A 127 -9.99 -14.85 -10.67
N LYS A 128 -8.87 -15.20 -11.32
CA LYS A 128 -8.35 -14.42 -12.42
C LYS A 128 -9.26 -14.65 -13.62
N LYS A 129 -10.11 -13.67 -13.93
CA LYS A 129 -10.79 -13.62 -15.22
C LYS A 129 -9.75 -13.32 -16.28
N ASP A 130 -9.11 -14.35 -16.82
CA ASP A 130 -8.24 -14.21 -17.96
C ASP A 130 -9.07 -13.74 -19.17
N PRO A 131 -8.78 -12.57 -19.78
CA PRO A 131 -9.00 -12.44 -21.21
C PRO A 131 -8.06 -13.45 -21.89
N ILE A 132 -8.62 -14.19 -22.83
CA ILE A 132 -8.00 -15.33 -23.49
C ILE A 132 -6.68 -14.89 -24.19
N LEU A 133 -5.56 -15.48 -23.75
CA LEU A 133 -4.22 -15.64 -24.38
C LEU A 133 -3.19 -14.47 -24.31
N PRO A 134 -1.90 -14.73 -24.59
CA PRO A 134 -0.96 -15.65 -23.95
C PRO A 134 0.29 -14.91 -23.42
N LYS A 135 1.12 -15.59 -22.62
CA LYS A 135 2.39 -15.10 -22.05
C LYS A 135 3.26 -14.36 -23.10
N SER A 136 3.53 -13.09 -22.88
CA SER A 136 4.78 -12.46 -23.31
C SER A 136 5.23 -11.43 -22.29
N LYS A 137 6.44 -11.65 -21.81
CA LYS A 137 7.23 -10.83 -20.90
C LYS A 137 7.61 -9.54 -21.63
N ILE A 138 7.12 -8.38 -21.19
CA ILE A 138 7.85 -7.11 -21.35
C ILE A 138 7.74 -6.33 -20.05
N GLU A 139 8.91 -5.95 -19.57
CA GLU A 139 9.20 -5.20 -18.36
C GLU A 139 8.86 -3.71 -18.53
N MET A 140 8.43 -3.10 -17.41
CA MET A 140 8.65 -1.71 -17.00
C MET A 140 8.29 -0.60 -18.01
N THR A 141 7.22 0.15 -17.72
CA THR A 141 7.31 1.55 -17.25
C THR A 141 5.92 2.15 -17.00
N GLN A 142 5.93 3.17 -16.15
CA GLN A 142 4.86 4.14 -15.88
C GLN A 142 3.77 3.74 -14.87
N TYR A 143 3.94 4.32 -13.68
CA TYR A 143 2.86 4.76 -12.80
C TYR A 143 1.80 5.49 -13.63
N GLU A 144 0.65 4.87 -13.81
CA GLU A 144 -0.63 5.57 -13.92
C GLU A 144 -1.62 4.92 -12.95
N ASP A 145 -2.26 5.80 -12.20
CA ASP A 145 -3.25 5.56 -11.17
C ASP A 145 -4.40 4.66 -11.67
N PRO A 146 -4.64 3.45 -11.11
CA PRO A 146 -5.71 2.58 -11.57
C PRO A 146 -6.98 2.82 -10.73
N LYS A 147 -7.57 4.01 -10.84
CA LYS A 147 -8.89 4.30 -10.25
C LYS A 147 -9.83 4.96 -11.24
N THR A 148 -10.32 4.16 -12.18
CA THR A 148 -11.74 3.79 -12.27
C THR A 148 -11.87 2.69 -13.33
N LYS A 149 -12.44 1.53 -12.98
CA LYS A 149 -12.86 0.55 -13.99
C LYS A 149 -14.13 1.06 -14.65
N ASP A 150 -13.98 2.01 -15.58
CA ASP A 150 -15.11 2.46 -16.38
C ASP A 150 -15.49 1.31 -17.33
N LEU A 151 -16.74 0.86 -17.24
CA LEU A 151 -17.28 -0.15 -18.15
C LEU A 151 -17.60 0.53 -19.47
N ILE A 152 -16.92 0.13 -20.54
CA ILE A 152 -17.14 0.67 -21.88
C ILE A 152 -18.14 -0.24 -22.61
N ILE A 153 -19.29 0.32 -23.00
CA ILE A 153 -20.27 -0.33 -23.88
C ILE A 153 -20.08 0.21 -25.29
N GLU A 154 -19.82 -0.66 -26.25
CA GLU A 154 -19.69 -0.31 -27.66
C GLU A 154 -20.80 -0.94 -28.48
N GLY A 155 -21.25 -0.25 -29.52
CA GLY A 155 -22.25 -0.78 -30.44
C GLY A 155 -22.33 0.01 -31.73
N ARG A 156 -23.26 -0.39 -32.60
CA ARG A 156 -23.54 0.28 -33.88
C ARG A 156 -25.04 0.46 -34.06
N VAL A 157 -25.44 1.66 -34.45
CA VAL A 157 -26.80 2.03 -34.82
C VAL A 157 -26.91 2.03 -36.34
N ILE A 158 -27.90 1.30 -36.84
CA ILE A 158 -28.23 1.20 -38.25
C ILE A 158 -29.73 1.46 -38.43
N ASP A 159 -30.10 1.97 -39.60
CA ASP A 159 -31.49 2.10 -40.02
C ASP A 159 -32.12 0.70 -40.25
N ALA A 160 -33.39 0.54 -39.86
CA ALA A 160 -34.08 -0.75 -39.92
C ALA A 160 -34.47 -1.17 -41.35
N GLU A 161 -34.68 -0.21 -42.25
CA GLU A 161 -35.16 -0.45 -43.61
C GLU A 161 -34.01 -0.43 -44.62
N THR A 162 -33.13 0.57 -44.54
CA THR A 162 -32.02 0.74 -45.50
C THR A 162 -30.73 0.03 -45.07
N LYS A 163 -30.63 -0.38 -43.80
CA LYS A 163 -29.42 -0.94 -43.17
C LYS A 163 -28.20 0.00 -43.20
N GLU A 164 -28.40 1.29 -43.48
CA GLU A 164 -27.34 2.29 -43.49
C GLU A 164 -26.98 2.73 -42.06
N PRO A 165 -25.71 3.08 -41.79
CA PRO A 165 -25.30 3.57 -40.48
C PRO A 165 -25.86 4.96 -40.19
N LEU A 166 -26.36 5.18 -38.97
CA LEU A 166 -26.93 6.46 -38.56
C LEU A 166 -25.92 7.27 -37.72
N GLU A 167 -25.43 8.37 -38.28
CA GLU A 167 -24.56 9.35 -37.62
C GLU A 167 -25.38 10.36 -36.79
N GLY A 168 -24.84 10.78 -35.64
CA GLY A 168 -25.43 11.88 -34.84
C GLY A 168 -26.64 11.45 -33.99
N VAL A 169 -26.85 10.16 -33.78
CA VAL A 169 -27.90 9.64 -32.89
C VAL A 169 -27.41 9.70 -31.44
N THR A 170 -28.19 10.35 -30.59
CA THR A 170 -27.92 10.42 -29.13
C THR A 170 -28.38 9.14 -28.44
N ILE A 171 -27.48 8.55 -27.66
CA ILE A 171 -27.71 7.35 -26.85
C ILE A 171 -27.51 7.74 -25.40
N GLU A 172 -28.55 7.54 -24.59
CA GLU A 172 -28.57 7.86 -23.16
C GLU A 172 -28.75 6.61 -22.31
N TYR A 173 -28.00 6.51 -21.22
CA TYR A 173 -28.20 5.50 -20.21
C TYR A 173 -28.87 6.10 -18.98
N LEU A 174 -30.17 5.81 -18.86
CA LEU A 174 -31.09 6.43 -17.91
C LEU A 174 -30.64 6.32 -16.45
N ASP A 175 -29.99 5.21 -16.05
CA ASP A 175 -29.64 5.00 -14.65
C ASP A 175 -28.40 5.79 -14.19
N PHE A 176 -27.52 6.21 -15.11
CA PHE A 176 -26.30 6.98 -14.78
C PHE A 176 -26.26 8.38 -15.42
N GLY A 177 -27.25 8.77 -16.22
CA GLY A 177 -27.29 10.07 -16.91
C GLY A 177 -26.12 10.28 -17.89
N VAL A 178 -25.54 9.18 -18.40
CA VAL A 178 -24.43 9.23 -19.35
C VAL A 178 -25.00 9.22 -20.76
N MET A 179 -24.54 10.15 -21.61
CA MET A 179 -24.93 10.24 -23.01
C MET A 179 -23.70 10.13 -23.93
N THR A 180 -23.91 9.53 -25.10
CA THR A 180 -22.92 9.48 -26.19
C THR A 180 -23.63 9.67 -27.53
N GLN A 181 -22.88 10.00 -28.58
CA GLN A 181 -23.40 10.14 -29.94
C GLN A 181 -22.71 9.17 -30.89
N THR A 182 -23.44 8.72 -31.90
CA THR A 182 -22.90 7.83 -32.94
C THR A 182 -22.01 8.57 -33.93
N ASP A 183 -20.93 7.91 -34.39
CA ASP A 183 -20.02 8.42 -35.41
C ASP A 183 -20.57 8.27 -36.84
N LYS A 184 -19.80 8.72 -37.84
CA LYS A 184 -20.06 8.57 -39.30
C LYS A 184 -20.39 7.15 -39.77
N PHE A 185 -20.04 6.14 -38.98
CA PHE A 185 -20.27 4.73 -39.26
C PHE A 185 -21.31 4.12 -38.31
N GLY A 186 -22.10 4.96 -37.63
CA GLY A 186 -23.13 4.57 -36.67
C GLY A 186 -22.59 4.00 -35.37
N ARG A 187 -21.28 4.03 -35.12
CA ARG A 187 -20.66 3.41 -33.94
C ARG A 187 -20.71 4.34 -32.76
N TYR A 188 -20.96 3.80 -31.57
CA TYR A 188 -20.93 4.54 -30.33
C TYR A 188 -20.08 3.83 -29.28
N ARG A 189 -19.57 4.62 -28.33
CA ARG A 189 -18.89 4.14 -27.14
C ARG A 189 -19.43 4.90 -25.94
N LEU A 190 -19.98 4.17 -24.98
CA LEU A 190 -20.57 4.72 -23.76
C LEU A 190 -19.74 4.28 -22.56
N LEU A 191 -19.24 5.25 -21.80
CA LEU A 191 -18.41 5.04 -20.63
C LEU A 191 -19.28 5.08 -19.37
N ILE A 192 -19.43 3.93 -18.71
CA ILE A 192 -20.23 3.83 -17.48
C ILE A 192 -19.28 3.75 -16.27
N PRO A 193 -19.25 4.76 -15.40
CA PRO A 193 -18.44 4.71 -14.18
C PRO A 193 -19.01 3.66 -13.21
N GLN A 194 -18.20 2.65 -12.86
CA GLN A 194 -18.61 1.56 -11.95
C GLN A 194 -18.54 1.93 -10.45
N ASN A 195 -18.10 3.14 -10.10
CA ASN A 195 -18.04 3.58 -8.71
C ASN A 195 -19.24 4.47 -8.35
N ASN A 196 -20.39 3.85 -8.14
CA ASN A 196 -21.46 4.47 -7.37
C ASN A 196 -21.83 3.54 -6.21
N GLY A 197 -21.28 3.86 -5.04
CA GLY A 197 -21.95 3.61 -3.77
C GLY A 197 -23.25 4.40 -3.75
N GLY A 198 -24.28 3.87 -4.41
CA GLY A 198 -25.63 4.39 -4.37
C GLY A 198 -26.31 3.89 -3.11
N ASN A 199 -26.37 4.77 -2.10
CA ASN A 199 -27.31 4.66 -1.00
C ASN A 199 -28.71 4.45 -1.59
N LYS A 200 -29.35 3.37 -1.17
CA LYS A 200 -30.79 3.18 -1.32
C LYS A 200 -31.47 3.60 -0.03
#